data_AF-A0A849BSV8-F1
#
_entry.id   AF-A0A849BSV8-F1
#
_cell.length_a   1.000
_cell.length_b   1.000
_cell.length_c   1.000
_cell.angle_alpha   90.00
_cell.angle_beta   90.00
_cell.angle_gamma   90.00
#
_symmetry.space_group_name_H-M   'P 1'
#
loop_
_entity.id
_entity.type
_entity.pdbx_description
1 polymer ?
#
loop_
_entity_poly.entity_id
_entity_poly.type
_entity_poly.pdbx_seq_one_letter_code
_entity_poly.pdbx_strand_id
1 'polypeptide(L)'
;MSTHPVVADRALDRAVDRAVAAAPPARRLAVVPPPAPPREEAGAPSEPSGPAVPRARTAPAPGDEPLLPVVGGEEQVPLVTGGTARYANLDVAASAPALCWVADHVERVLPLYASVHRGAGYASQVSTAVLEGARDVVGGFVGARADDVVVWTRSTTDALAVLAGCVPDGGSVLVLDLEHHANLLPWRTQGHRGVTSRVVEAAPTLEGTLAVLADALAAEPTSLLAVTGASNVTGEELPLRRLADLAHAAGARLAVDAAQLAPHRAVDVARDGVDWVALSGHKLYAPFGAGALVGRRAGPPRRGLRRRRDGRPRVVLPRGGVLAGLRRHRSDGRDH
;
A
#
# COMPACT_ATOMS: atom_id res chain seq x y z
N MET A 1 30.21 -12.98 -6.35
CA MET A 1 29.64 -14.22 -5.80
C MET A 1 28.88 -13.92 -4.51
N SER A 2 27.57 -13.78 -4.61
CA SER A 2 26.60 -14.39 -3.68
C SER A 2 25.22 -14.07 -4.25
N THR A 3 24.68 -15.03 -4.98
CA THR A 3 23.32 -15.03 -5.53
C THR A 3 22.35 -15.42 -4.42
N HIS A 4 21.51 -14.50 -3.98
CA HIS A 4 20.33 -14.83 -3.19
C HIS A 4 19.04 -14.45 -3.93
N PRO A 5 18.56 -15.30 -4.84
CA PRO A 5 17.13 -15.38 -5.13
C PRO A 5 16.52 -16.55 -4.32
N VAL A 6 15.23 -16.50 -4.01
CA VAL A 6 14.40 -17.60 -3.47
C VAL A 6 14.57 -17.93 -1.96
N VAL A 7 14.55 -16.94 -1.07
CA VAL A 7 14.40 -17.19 0.39
C VAL A 7 13.02 -16.78 0.93
N ALA A 8 12.34 -15.82 0.29
CA ALA A 8 11.01 -15.37 0.71
C ALA A 8 9.89 -16.41 0.43
N ASP A 9 10.15 -17.35 -0.48
CA ASP A 9 9.17 -18.25 -1.12
C ASP A 9 8.67 -19.39 -0.20
N ARG A 10 9.53 -19.90 0.71
CA ARG A 10 9.17 -21.06 1.54
C ARG A 10 8.44 -20.71 2.84
N ALA A 11 8.27 -19.45 3.20
CA ALA A 11 7.72 -19.09 4.52
C ALA A 11 6.20 -19.26 4.59
N LEU A 12 5.49 -18.78 3.57
CA LEU A 12 4.04 -18.88 3.47
C LEU A 12 3.60 -20.31 3.17
N ASP A 13 4.22 -20.97 2.19
CA ASP A 13 3.94 -22.39 1.91
C ASP A 13 4.28 -23.26 3.13
N ARG A 14 5.38 -23.01 3.88
CA ARG A 14 5.63 -23.71 5.16
C ARG A 14 4.63 -23.33 6.27
N ALA A 15 4.04 -22.14 6.25
CA ALA A 15 3.00 -21.77 7.21
C ALA A 15 1.69 -22.50 6.88
N VAL A 16 1.35 -22.60 5.60
CA VAL A 16 0.22 -23.40 5.07
C VAL A 16 0.45 -24.88 5.36
N ASP A 17 1.61 -25.43 5.01
CA ASP A 17 1.95 -26.83 5.26
C ASP A 17 1.97 -27.15 6.76
N ARG A 18 2.47 -26.24 7.60
CA ARG A 18 2.41 -26.41 9.07
C ARG A 18 0.97 -26.35 9.59
N ALA A 19 0.14 -25.46 9.06
CA ALA A 19 -1.28 -25.38 9.44
C ALA A 19 -2.08 -26.61 8.97
N VAL A 20 -1.78 -27.10 7.77
CA VAL A 20 -2.34 -28.34 7.20
C VAL A 20 -1.90 -29.56 8.01
N ALA A 21 -0.63 -29.62 8.44
CA ALA A 21 -0.09 -30.72 9.24
C ALA A 21 -0.55 -30.72 10.71
N ALA A 22 -0.86 -29.55 11.28
CA ALA A 22 -1.30 -29.39 12.67
C ALA A 22 -2.79 -29.65 12.88
N ALA A 23 -3.59 -29.72 11.81
CA ALA A 23 -5.03 -29.85 11.88
C ALA A 23 -5.47 -31.33 11.74
N PRO A 24 -6.52 -31.78 12.48
CA PRO A 24 -6.91 -33.18 12.53
C PRO A 24 -7.37 -33.68 11.15
N PRO A 25 -7.09 -34.95 10.79
CA PRO A 25 -7.31 -35.45 9.43
C PRO A 25 -8.78 -35.40 9.04
N ALA A 26 -9.11 -34.64 7.99
CA ALA A 26 -10.45 -34.60 7.42
C ALA A 26 -10.71 -35.83 6.52
N ARG A 27 -11.90 -36.42 6.63
CA ARG A 27 -12.37 -37.48 5.73
C ARG A 27 -12.47 -36.92 4.30
N ARG A 28 -11.78 -37.55 3.34
CA ARG A 28 -11.84 -37.18 1.91
C ARG A 28 -13.26 -37.41 1.37
N LEU A 29 -13.89 -36.36 0.88
CA LEU A 29 -15.05 -36.44 -0.02
C LEU A 29 -14.53 -36.36 -1.46
N ALA A 30 -15.01 -37.27 -2.32
CA ALA A 30 -14.63 -37.33 -3.72
C ALA A 30 -15.21 -36.15 -4.50
N VAL A 31 -14.35 -35.44 -5.23
CA VAL A 31 -14.74 -34.35 -6.14
C VAL A 31 -15.01 -34.95 -7.52
N VAL A 32 -16.19 -34.71 -8.07
CA VAL A 32 -16.56 -35.08 -9.44
C VAL A 32 -16.14 -33.96 -10.40
N PRO A 33 -15.46 -34.24 -11.52
CA PRO A 33 -15.02 -33.21 -12.46
C PRO A 33 -16.19 -32.66 -13.31
N PRO A 34 -16.14 -31.39 -13.73
CA PRO A 34 -17.18 -30.79 -14.58
C PRO A 34 -17.10 -31.28 -16.04
N PRO A 35 -18.21 -31.23 -16.80
CA PRO A 35 -18.25 -31.67 -18.19
C PRO A 35 -17.58 -30.67 -19.15
N ALA A 36 -17.02 -31.19 -20.24
CA ALA A 36 -16.29 -30.43 -21.25
C ALA A 36 -17.21 -29.53 -22.12
N PRO A 37 -16.71 -28.39 -22.63
CA PRO A 37 -17.48 -27.50 -23.49
C PRO A 37 -17.62 -28.03 -24.93
N PRO A 38 -18.68 -27.60 -25.67
CA PRO A 38 -18.93 -28.05 -27.04
C PRO A 38 -17.97 -27.41 -28.05
N ARG A 39 -17.73 -28.13 -29.16
CA ARG A 39 -16.85 -27.73 -30.27
C ARG A 39 -17.61 -26.85 -31.26
N GLU A 40 -17.08 -25.66 -31.56
CA GLU A 40 -17.50 -24.84 -32.71
C GLU A 40 -16.60 -25.11 -33.92
N GLU A 41 -17.22 -25.32 -35.08
CA GLU A 41 -16.56 -25.41 -36.39
C GLU A 41 -16.26 -24.00 -36.91
N ALA A 42 -14.97 -23.67 -37.07
CA ALA A 42 -14.52 -22.40 -37.63
C ALA A 42 -14.49 -22.45 -39.16
N GLY A 43 -15.27 -21.58 -39.82
CA GLY A 43 -15.14 -21.28 -41.24
C GLY A 43 -13.83 -20.53 -41.55
N ALA A 44 -13.20 -20.88 -42.67
CA ALA A 44 -11.91 -20.34 -43.10
C ALA A 44 -12.01 -18.85 -43.52
N PRO A 45 -11.08 -17.96 -43.08
CA PRO A 45 -10.96 -16.63 -43.63
C PRO A 45 -10.04 -16.60 -44.86
N SER A 46 -10.39 -15.80 -45.85
CA SER A 46 -9.61 -15.50 -47.05
C SER A 46 -8.46 -14.53 -46.76
N GLU A 47 -7.29 -14.79 -47.35
CA GLU A 47 -6.07 -13.98 -47.21
C GLU A 47 -6.12 -12.66 -48.01
N PRO A 48 -5.66 -11.52 -47.46
CA PRO A 48 -5.28 -10.37 -48.27
C PRO A 48 -3.78 -10.41 -48.61
N SER A 49 -3.50 -10.40 -49.92
CA SER A 49 -2.16 -10.25 -50.49
C SER A 49 -1.68 -8.79 -50.40
N GLY A 50 -0.67 -8.53 -49.56
CA GLY A 50 0.08 -7.27 -49.50
C GLY A 50 1.56 -7.54 -49.20
N PRO A 51 2.51 -6.67 -49.60
CA PRO A 51 3.93 -6.99 -49.55
C PRO A 51 4.40 -7.11 -48.09
N ALA A 52 4.94 -8.28 -47.75
CA ALA A 52 5.51 -8.57 -46.44
C ALA A 52 6.82 -7.80 -46.26
N VAL A 53 6.84 -6.85 -45.30
CA VAL A 53 8.09 -6.28 -44.80
C VAL A 53 8.77 -7.36 -43.95
N PRO A 54 10.01 -7.78 -44.25
CA PRO A 54 10.67 -8.83 -43.48
C PRO A 54 10.98 -8.31 -42.09
N ARG A 55 10.21 -8.73 -41.09
CA ARG A 55 10.56 -8.54 -39.67
C ARG A 55 11.56 -9.62 -39.30
N ALA A 56 12.80 -9.21 -39.04
CA ALA A 56 13.79 -10.09 -38.43
C ALA A 56 13.21 -10.62 -37.11
N ARG A 57 12.89 -11.92 -37.06
CA ARG A 57 12.66 -12.63 -35.81
C ARG A 57 14.03 -12.85 -35.19
N THR A 58 14.49 -11.91 -34.37
CA THR A 58 15.54 -12.22 -33.41
C THR A 58 14.95 -13.19 -32.39
N ALA A 59 15.40 -14.44 -32.43
CA ALA A 59 15.13 -15.38 -31.35
C ALA A 59 15.69 -14.78 -30.04
N PRO A 60 14.98 -14.90 -28.91
CA PRO A 60 15.48 -14.43 -27.63
C PRO A 60 16.83 -15.10 -27.33
N ALA A 61 17.79 -14.31 -26.85
CA ALA A 61 19.10 -14.80 -26.47
C ALA A 61 18.96 -15.69 -25.21
N PRO A 62 19.86 -16.68 -24.98
CA PRO A 62 19.88 -17.42 -23.73
C PRO A 62 20.10 -16.44 -22.56
N GLY A 63 19.09 -16.25 -21.71
CA GLY A 63 19.06 -15.22 -20.66
C GLY A 63 17.89 -14.23 -20.73
N ASP A 64 17.04 -14.30 -21.77
CA ASP A 64 15.87 -13.45 -21.98
C ASP A 64 14.57 -13.97 -21.30
N GLU A 65 14.64 -14.96 -20.42
CA GLU A 65 13.45 -15.40 -19.68
C GLU A 65 13.03 -14.32 -18.65
N PRO A 66 11.72 -14.00 -18.54
CA PRO A 66 11.23 -13.09 -17.53
C PRO A 66 11.67 -13.56 -16.14
N LEU A 67 12.29 -12.68 -15.36
CA LEU A 67 12.69 -12.98 -13.98
C LEU A 67 11.51 -13.43 -13.11
N LEU A 68 10.29 -13.00 -13.46
CA LEU A 68 9.04 -13.35 -12.80
C LEU A 68 7.94 -13.59 -13.85
N PRO A 69 7.47 -14.82 -14.06
CA PRO A 69 6.41 -15.12 -15.02
C PRO A 69 5.06 -14.56 -14.51
N VAL A 70 4.31 -13.97 -15.44
CA VAL A 70 2.99 -13.35 -15.18
C VAL A 70 1.89 -14.07 -15.96
N VAL A 71 0.69 -14.09 -15.38
CA VAL A 71 -0.50 -14.60 -16.05
C VAL A 71 -0.78 -13.75 -17.30
N GLY A 72 -0.97 -14.41 -18.44
CA GLY A 72 -1.20 -13.74 -19.72
C GLY A 72 0.04 -13.12 -20.36
N GLY A 73 1.26 -13.46 -19.89
CA GLY A 73 2.50 -12.89 -20.45
C GLY A 73 2.76 -13.18 -21.93
N GLU A 74 2.13 -14.23 -22.47
CA GLU A 74 2.24 -14.64 -23.89
C GLU A 74 0.96 -14.36 -24.69
N GLU A 75 0.05 -13.56 -24.14
CA GLU A 75 -1.22 -13.20 -24.78
C GLU A 75 -1.00 -12.56 -26.16
N GLN A 76 -1.78 -12.98 -27.16
CA GLN A 76 -1.69 -12.47 -28.53
C GLN A 76 -2.86 -11.54 -28.81
N VAL A 77 -2.57 -10.31 -29.22
CA VAL A 77 -3.60 -9.31 -29.57
C VAL A 77 -3.68 -9.11 -31.08
N PRO A 78 -4.90 -8.90 -31.62
CA PRO A 78 -5.08 -8.62 -33.04
C PRO A 78 -4.49 -7.24 -33.41
N LEU A 79 -3.89 -7.15 -34.59
CA LEU A 79 -3.38 -5.90 -35.14
C LEU A 79 -4.40 -5.27 -36.09
N VAL A 80 -4.49 -3.94 -36.07
CA VAL A 80 -5.33 -3.18 -37.02
C VAL A 80 -4.90 -3.38 -38.48
N THR A 81 -3.65 -3.79 -38.70
CA THR A 81 -3.08 -4.11 -40.02
C THR A 81 -3.34 -5.55 -40.46
N GLY A 82 -4.07 -6.34 -39.67
CA GLY A 82 -4.20 -7.79 -39.85
C GLY A 82 -3.07 -8.58 -39.14
N GLY A 83 -3.39 -9.82 -38.76
CA GLY A 83 -2.52 -10.69 -37.97
C GLY A 83 -2.59 -10.45 -36.46
N THR A 84 -1.70 -11.08 -35.70
CA THR A 84 -1.58 -10.95 -34.25
C THR A 84 -0.14 -10.62 -33.83
N ALA A 85 0.01 -10.04 -32.65
CA ALA A 85 1.30 -9.86 -31.99
C ALA A 85 1.17 -10.06 -30.49
N ARG A 86 2.29 -10.42 -29.82
CA ARG A 86 2.32 -10.55 -28.36
C ARG A 86 2.01 -9.20 -27.73
N TYR A 87 1.11 -9.19 -26.75
CA TYR A 87 0.76 -8.00 -26.00
C TYR A 87 1.93 -7.54 -25.12
N ALA A 88 2.31 -6.27 -25.24
CA ALA A 88 3.25 -5.61 -24.36
C ALA A 88 2.49 -4.63 -23.46
N ASN A 89 2.25 -5.01 -22.20
CA ASN A 89 1.60 -4.14 -21.23
C ASN A 89 2.57 -3.05 -20.76
N LEU A 90 2.36 -1.81 -21.21
CA LEU A 90 3.13 -0.62 -20.81
C LEU A 90 2.39 0.27 -19.79
N ASP A 91 1.34 -0.26 -19.16
CA ASP A 91 0.51 0.45 -18.17
C ASP A 91 0.57 -0.20 -16.78
N VAL A 92 1.70 -0.82 -16.46
CA VAL A 92 1.92 -1.54 -15.18
C VAL A 92 1.84 -0.60 -13.97
N ALA A 93 2.13 0.69 -14.14
CA ALA A 93 1.98 1.70 -13.10
C ALA A 93 0.51 1.91 -12.68
N ALA A 94 -0.46 1.62 -13.56
CA ALA A 94 -1.88 1.61 -13.22
C ALA A 94 -2.25 0.31 -12.50
N SER A 95 -1.96 -0.84 -13.11
CA SER A 95 -2.12 -2.17 -12.52
C SER A 95 -1.20 -3.19 -13.17
N ALA A 96 -0.54 -4.00 -12.34
CA ALA A 96 0.29 -5.09 -12.78
C ALA A 96 -0.56 -6.34 -13.06
N PRO A 97 -0.15 -7.21 -14.02
CA PRO A 97 -0.70 -8.56 -14.12
C PRO A 97 -0.31 -9.37 -12.88
N ALA A 98 -1.06 -10.45 -12.61
CA ALA A 98 -0.72 -11.35 -11.52
C ALA A 98 0.55 -12.17 -11.83
N LEU A 99 1.39 -12.43 -10.84
CA LEU A 99 2.43 -13.47 -10.99
C LEU A 99 1.76 -14.85 -11.09
N CYS A 100 2.30 -15.74 -11.93
CA CYS A 100 1.75 -17.09 -12.08
C CYS A 100 1.66 -17.81 -10.73
N TRP A 101 2.72 -17.74 -9.91
CA TRP A 101 2.73 -18.40 -8.60
C TRP A 101 1.68 -17.83 -7.62
N VAL A 102 1.29 -16.55 -7.78
CA VAL A 102 0.22 -15.96 -6.96
C VAL A 102 -1.13 -16.52 -7.40
N ALA A 103 -1.37 -16.64 -8.71
CA ALA A 103 -2.58 -17.29 -9.23
C ALA A 103 -2.66 -18.75 -8.77
N ASP A 104 -1.58 -19.51 -8.90
CA ASP A 104 -1.49 -20.89 -8.43
C ASP A 104 -1.77 -21.00 -6.92
N HIS A 105 -1.23 -20.07 -6.11
CA HIS A 105 -1.47 -20.06 -4.67
C HIS A 105 -2.94 -19.79 -4.34
N VAL A 106 -3.59 -18.85 -5.02
CA VAL A 106 -5.02 -18.59 -4.85
C VAL A 106 -5.85 -19.83 -5.18
N GLU A 107 -5.57 -20.50 -6.30
CA GLU A 107 -6.27 -21.72 -6.69
C GLU A 107 -6.07 -22.85 -5.66
N ARG A 108 -4.87 -22.99 -5.10
CA ARG A 108 -4.59 -23.97 -4.03
C ARG A 108 -5.35 -23.69 -2.74
N VAL A 109 -5.49 -22.43 -2.35
CA VAL A 109 -6.12 -22.05 -1.07
C VAL A 109 -7.64 -22.00 -1.17
N LEU A 110 -8.20 -21.73 -2.36
CA LEU A 110 -9.63 -21.53 -2.56
C LEU A 110 -10.53 -22.67 -2.02
N PRO A 111 -10.22 -23.98 -2.18
CA PRO A 111 -11.01 -25.06 -1.60
C PRO A 111 -11.04 -25.09 -0.06
N LEU A 112 -10.10 -24.41 0.60
CA LEU A 112 -9.95 -24.33 2.05
C LEU A 112 -10.59 -23.06 2.64
N TYR A 113 -11.20 -22.23 1.80
CA TYR A 113 -11.80 -20.96 2.17
C TYR A 113 -12.95 -21.15 3.18
N ALA A 114 -12.77 -20.54 4.36
CA ALA A 114 -13.76 -20.54 5.42
C ALA A 114 -13.66 -19.25 6.26
N SER A 115 -14.54 -19.12 7.26
CA SER A 115 -14.49 -18.01 8.22
C SER A 115 -13.12 -17.96 8.93
N VAL A 116 -12.58 -16.76 9.10
CA VAL A 116 -11.33 -16.53 9.85
C VAL A 116 -11.66 -16.20 11.31
N HIS A 117 -10.85 -16.69 12.26
CA HIS A 117 -10.94 -16.50 13.72
C HIS A 117 -12.21 -16.99 14.43
N ARG A 118 -13.26 -17.39 13.71
CA ARG A 118 -14.59 -17.69 14.31
C ARG A 118 -14.99 -19.16 14.29
N GLY A 119 -14.21 -20.04 13.65
CA GLY A 119 -14.53 -21.45 13.52
C GLY A 119 -13.46 -22.35 14.14
N ALA A 120 -13.90 -23.44 14.77
CA ALA A 120 -13.01 -24.49 15.27
C ALA A 120 -12.75 -25.60 14.23
N GLY A 121 -13.42 -25.55 13.08
CA GLY A 121 -13.24 -26.54 12.00
C GLY A 121 -11.94 -26.36 11.23
N TYR A 122 -11.46 -27.45 10.63
CA TYR A 122 -10.20 -27.53 9.87
C TYR A 122 -10.00 -26.34 8.90
N ALA A 123 -10.96 -26.11 7.99
CA ALA A 123 -10.85 -25.05 6.98
C ALA A 123 -10.76 -23.64 7.60
N SER A 124 -11.44 -23.43 8.74
CA SER A 124 -11.40 -22.14 9.46
C SER A 124 -10.04 -21.90 10.12
N GLN A 125 -9.43 -22.94 10.69
CA GLN A 125 -8.09 -22.86 11.25
C GLN A 125 -7.04 -22.60 10.16
N VAL A 126 -7.14 -23.30 9.03
CA VAL A 126 -6.23 -23.08 7.89
C VAL A 126 -6.40 -21.67 7.32
N SER A 127 -7.63 -21.21 7.07
CA SER A 127 -7.89 -19.84 6.60
C SER A 127 -7.35 -18.78 7.56
N THR A 128 -7.45 -19.02 8.87
CA THR A 128 -6.87 -18.14 9.89
C THR A 128 -5.34 -18.12 9.80
N ALA A 129 -4.70 -19.28 9.71
CA ALA A 129 -3.24 -19.36 9.60
C ALA A 129 -2.70 -18.71 8.32
N VAL A 130 -3.41 -18.85 7.19
CA VAL A 130 -3.07 -18.16 5.93
C VAL A 130 -3.12 -16.64 6.12
N LEU A 131 -4.17 -16.12 6.74
CA LEU A 131 -4.32 -14.67 6.95
C LEU A 131 -3.24 -14.11 7.90
N GLU A 132 -2.96 -14.79 9.01
CA GLU A 132 -1.90 -14.37 9.93
C GLU A 132 -0.52 -14.46 9.29
N GLY A 133 -0.24 -15.56 8.57
CA GLY A 133 1.00 -15.70 7.81
C GLY A 133 1.18 -14.59 6.77
N ALA A 134 0.10 -14.18 6.11
CA ALA A 134 0.13 -13.04 5.19
C ALA A 134 0.48 -11.72 5.89
N ARG A 135 0.08 -11.52 7.16
CA ARG A 135 0.49 -10.33 7.94
C ARG A 135 1.99 -10.34 8.20
N ASP A 136 2.55 -11.49 8.56
CA ASP A 136 3.99 -11.62 8.78
C ASP A 136 4.78 -11.35 7.49
N VAL A 137 4.31 -11.87 6.34
CA VAL A 137 4.91 -11.63 5.02
C VAL A 137 4.87 -10.14 4.67
N VAL A 138 3.72 -9.48 4.80
CA VAL A 138 3.58 -8.05 4.48
C VAL A 138 4.38 -7.17 5.44
N GLY A 139 4.39 -7.50 6.74
CA GLY A 139 5.20 -6.80 7.73
C GLY A 139 6.70 -6.92 7.42
N GLY A 140 7.16 -8.14 7.11
CA GLY A 140 8.54 -8.38 6.70
C GLY A 140 8.91 -7.69 5.39
N PHE A 141 8.00 -7.66 4.42
CA PHE A 141 8.20 -7.02 3.12
C PHE A 141 8.52 -5.53 3.23
N VAL A 142 7.92 -4.83 4.20
CA VAL A 142 8.16 -3.39 4.43
C VAL A 142 9.10 -3.08 5.58
N GLY A 143 9.80 -4.07 6.16
CA GLY A 143 10.67 -3.86 7.30
C GLY A 143 9.94 -3.30 8.53
N ALA A 144 8.74 -3.83 8.83
CA ALA A 144 7.95 -3.41 9.98
C ALA A 144 8.66 -3.70 11.31
N ARG A 145 8.44 -2.84 12.31
CA ARG A 145 8.97 -3.04 13.67
C ARG A 145 8.13 -4.07 14.42
N ALA A 146 8.67 -4.61 15.51
CA ALA A 146 7.97 -5.60 16.33
C ALA A 146 6.63 -5.11 16.92
N ASP A 147 6.49 -3.81 17.16
CA ASP A 147 5.28 -3.19 17.69
C ASP A 147 4.34 -2.62 16.62
N ASP A 148 4.78 -2.60 15.35
CA ASP A 148 3.96 -2.17 14.22
C ASP A 148 2.85 -3.20 13.94
N VAL A 149 1.80 -2.74 13.26
CA VAL A 149 0.62 -3.55 12.91
C VAL A 149 0.38 -3.52 11.41
N VAL A 150 -0.16 -4.62 10.89
CA VAL A 150 -0.63 -4.74 9.51
C VAL A 150 -2.15 -4.72 9.50
N VAL A 151 -2.73 -3.66 8.91
CA VAL A 151 -4.17 -3.50 8.75
C VAL A 151 -4.53 -3.76 7.29
N TRP A 152 -5.36 -4.78 7.06
CA TRP A 152 -5.84 -5.12 5.71
C TRP A 152 -6.84 -4.09 5.20
N THR A 153 -6.68 -3.71 3.95
CA THR A 153 -7.59 -2.82 3.21
C THR A 153 -7.79 -3.35 1.79
N ARG A 154 -8.65 -2.70 1.00
CA ARG A 154 -8.82 -3.07 -0.43
C ARG A 154 -7.74 -2.47 -1.32
N SER A 155 -7.11 -1.38 -0.88
CA SER A 155 -6.14 -0.59 -1.65
C SER A 155 -5.40 0.42 -0.76
N THR A 156 -4.42 1.11 -1.35
CA THR A 156 -3.75 2.29 -0.78
C THR A 156 -4.77 3.37 -0.45
N THR A 157 -5.76 3.62 -1.31
CA THR A 157 -6.82 4.62 -1.06
C THR A 157 -7.57 4.34 0.23
N ASP A 158 -7.98 3.08 0.44
CA ASP A 158 -8.65 2.68 1.66
C ASP A 158 -7.73 2.75 2.88
N ALA A 159 -6.45 2.39 2.73
CA ALA A 159 -5.44 2.49 3.78
C ALA A 159 -5.26 3.93 4.26
N LEU A 160 -5.16 4.88 3.33
CA LEU A 160 -5.06 6.30 3.65
C LEU A 160 -6.38 6.86 4.22
N ALA A 161 -7.54 6.35 3.79
CA ALA A 161 -8.82 6.69 4.40
C ALA A 161 -8.94 6.22 5.85
N VAL A 162 -8.49 5.00 6.16
CA VAL A 162 -8.39 4.49 7.54
C VAL A 162 -7.48 5.39 8.37
N LEU A 163 -6.29 5.74 7.85
CA LEU A 163 -5.34 6.59 8.55
C LEU A 163 -5.89 8.01 8.77
N ALA A 164 -6.61 8.57 7.81
CA ALA A 164 -7.27 9.87 7.94
C ALA A 164 -8.29 9.87 9.10
N GLY A 165 -9.03 8.78 9.28
CA GLY A 165 -9.92 8.59 10.43
C GLY A 165 -9.20 8.60 11.78
N CYS A 166 -7.92 8.25 11.80
CA CYS A 166 -7.09 8.24 13.02
C CYS A 166 -6.46 9.61 13.34
N VAL A 167 -6.52 10.60 12.45
CA VAL A 167 -6.04 11.95 12.75
C VAL A 167 -6.91 12.54 13.88
N PRO A 168 -6.31 13.08 14.95
CA PRO A 168 -7.07 13.66 16.06
C PRO A 168 -7.91 14.87 15.61
N ASP A 169 -9.02 15.10 16.29
CA ASP A 169 -9.85 16.30 16.07
C ASP A 169 -9.00 17.58 16.22
N GLY A 170 -9.20 18.55 15.34
CA GLY A 170 -8.36 19.76 15.26
C GLY A 170 -6.91 19.51 14.80
N GLY A 171 -6.59 18.29 14.38
CA GLY A 171 -5.29 17.91 13.83
C GLY A 171 -4.99 18.58 12.48
N SER A 172 -3.75 18.45 12.02
CA SER A 172 -3.30 19.08 10.77
C SER A 172 -2.43 18.13 9.96
N VAL A 173 -2.71 18.05 8.66
CA VAL A 173 -1.98 17.23 7.68
C VAL A 173 -1.29 18.15 6.67
N LEU A 174 -0.03 17.89 6.40
CA LEU A 174 0.74 18.52 5.33
C LEU A 174 0.96 17.50 4.21
N VAL A 175 0.71 17.92 2.97
CA VAL A 175 0.90 17.12 1.75
C VAL A 175 1.59 17.96 0.67
N LEU A 176 2.18 17.31 -0.32
CA LEU A 176 2.64 17.96 -1.55
C LEU A 176 1.49 18.09 -2.56
N ASP A 177 1.66 18.93 -3.57
CA ASP A 177 0.74 19.06 -4.70
C ASP A 177 0.90 17.95 -5.75
N LEU A 178 2.05 17.29 -5.80
CA LEU A 178 2.33 16.14 -6.67
C LEU A 178 1.68 14.81 -6.20
N GLU A 179 0.94 14.85 -5.10
CA GLU A 179 0.33 13.66 -4.51
C GLU A 179 -0.80 13.10 -5.39
N HIS A 180 -0.89 11.77 -5.46
CA HIS A 180 -2.05 11.14 -6.08
C HIS A 180 -3.33 11.52 -5.32
N HIS A 181 -4.48 11.61 -6.00
CA HIS A 181 -5.76 11.99 -5.37
C HIS A 181 -6.10 11.14 -4.13
N ALA A 182 -5.70 9.86 -4.13
CA ALA A 182 -5.84 8.97 -2.98
C ALA A 182 -5.11 9.46 -1.71
N ASN A 183 -4.05 10.25 -1.87
CA ASN A 183 -3.28 10.87 -0.80
C ASN A 183 -3.55 12.38 -0.64
N LEU A 184 -4.63 12.89 -1.24
CA LEU A 184 -5.11 14.27 -1.07
C LEU A 184 -6.51 14.33 -0.45
N LEU A 185 -7.43 13.53 -0.97
CA LEU A 185 -8.85 13.60 -0.64
C LEU A 185 -9.17 13.13 0.79
N PRO A 186 -8.60 12.02 1.32
CA PRO A 186 -8.98 11.54 2.65
C PRO A 186 -8.78 12.55 3.78
N TRP A 187 -7.75 13.38 3.68
CA TRP A 187 -7.45 14.40 4.68
C TRP A 187 -8.49 15.52 4.70
N ARG A 188 -8.99 15.90 3.52
CA ARG A 188 -9.99 16.97 3.36
C ARG A 188 -11.36 16.55 3.86
N THR A 189 -11.73 15.27 3.72
CA THR A 189 -13.05 14.78 4.17
C THR A 189 -13.20 14.80 5.70
N GLN A 190 -12.10 14.87 6.44
CA GLN A 190 -12.10 14.99 7.91
C GLN A 190 -12.36 16.42 8.42
N GLY A 191 -12.62 17.39 7.53
CA GLY A 191 -12.83 18.79 7.91
C GLY A 191 -13.97 19.02 8.92
N HIS A 192 -15.01 18.16 8.92
CA HIS A 192 -16.10 18.20 9.89
C HIS A 192 -15.63 17.96 11.35
N ARG A 193 -14.44 17.38 11.54
CA ARG A 193 -13.77 17.17 12.85
C ARG A 193 -12.73 18.26 13.16
N GLY A 194 -12.72 19.34 12.38
CA GLY A 194 -11.73 20.41 12.48
C GLY A 194 -10.32 20.03 12.00
N VAL A 195 -10.16 18.87 11.35
CA VAL A 195 -8.88 18.47 10.74
C VAL A 195 -8.60 19.37 9.54
N THR A 196 -7.40 19.97 9.48
CA THR A 196 -6.98 20.81 8.36
C THR A 196 -5.97 20.08 7.47
N SER A 197 -6.03 20.32 6.16
CA SER A 197 -5.06 19.81 5.18
C SER A 197 -4.42 20.98 4.48
N ARG A 198 -3.09 21.06 4.52
CA ARG A 198 -2.30 22.07 3.80
C ARG A 198 -1.56 21.38 2.65
N VAL A 199 -1.63 21.96 1.46
CA VAL A 199 -0.90 21.51 0.28
C VAL A 199 0.22 22.52 0.04
N VAL A 200 1.43 22.03 -0.18
CA VAL A 200 2.56 22.86 -0.61
C VAL A 200 3.08 22.39 -1.96
N GLU A 201 3.49 23.35 -2.78
CA GLU A 201 4.00 23.09 -4.12
C GLU A 201 5.40 22.48 -4.02
N ALA A 202 5.61 21.36 -4.72
CA ALA A 202 6.93 20.77 -4.87
C ALA A 202 7.83 21.71 -5.68
N ALA A 203 9.10 21.80 -5.31
CA ALA A 203 10.06 22.59 -6.08
C ALA A 203 10.58 21.78 -7.29
N PRO A 204 11.24 22.44 -8.27
CA PRO A 204 11.83 21.74 -9.42
C PRO A 204 12.96 20.74 -9.08
N THR A 205 13.40 20.66 -7.83
CA THR A 205 14.44 19.74 -7.36
C THR A 205 14.06 19.14 -6.01
N LEU A 206 14.53 17.92 -5.73
CA LEU A 206 14.35 17.26 -4.44
C LEU A 206 14.82 18.14 -3.25
N GLU A 207 15.97 18.80 -3.37
CA GLU A 207 16.46 19.70 -2.33
C GLU A 207 15.53 20.89 -2.10
N GLY A 208 15.01 21.48 -3.17
CA GLY A 208 14.02 22.56 -3.07
C GLY A 208 12.74 22.09 -2.40
N THR A 209 12.24 20.89 -2.76
CA THR A 209 11.03 20.32 -2.16
C THR A 209 11.22 20.05 -0.67
N LEU A 210 12.40 19.55 -0.27
CA LEU A 210 12.74 19.38 1.14
C LEU A 210 12.80 20.70 1.90
N ALA A 211 13.33 21.76 1.29
CA ALA A 211 13.35 23.10 1.89
C ALA A 211 11.93 23.66 2.08
N VAL A 212 11.07 23.55 1.07
CA VAL A 212 9.66 23.99 1.15
C VAL A 212 8.92 23.23 2.25
N LEU A 213 9.12 21.91 2.35
CA LEU A 213 8.53 21.10 3.42
C LEU A 213 9.05 21.51 4.81
N ALA A 214 10.36 21.76 4.93
CA ALA A 214 10.96 22.20 6.18
C ALA A 214 10.36 23.54 6.64
N ASP A 215 10.22 24.51 5.74
CA ASP A 215 9.62 25.81 6.03
C ASP A 215 8.14 25.67 6.42
N ALA A 216 7.38 24.85 5.69
CA ALA A 216 5.97 24.61 5.95
C ALA A 216 5.71 23.89 7.29
N LEU A 217 6.61 22.99 7.70
CA LEU A 217 6.60 22.32 9.00
C LEU A 217 7.04 23.25 10.14
N ALA A 218 7.95 24.19 9.86
CA ALA A 218 8.41 25.18 10.83
C ALA A 218 7.35 26.26 11.10
N ALA A 219 6.65 26.71 10.05
CA ALA A 219 5.65 27.76 10.11
C ALA A 219 4.45 27.41 10.99
N GLU A 220 3.98 26.16 10.92
CA GLU A 220 2.77 25.74 11.62
C GLU A 220 2.86 24.34 12.24
N PRO A 221 2.29 24.12 13.44
CA PRO A 221 2.21 22.79 14.03
C PRO A 221 1.48 21.80 13.11
N THR A 222 2.15 20.70 12.80
CA THR A 222 1.68 19.63 11.91
C THR A 222 1.57 18.32 12.69
N SER A 223 0.48 17.58 12.51
CA SER A 223 0.27 16.28 13.15
C SER A 223 0.83 15.16 12.27
N LEU A 224 0.62 15.26 10.96
CA LEU A 224 1.02 14.28 9.97
C LEU A 224 1.58 14.96 8.72
N LEU A 225 2.75 14.52 8.25
CA LEU A 225 3.24 14.71 6.89
C LEU A 225 2.85 13.45 6.10
N ALA A 226 2.04 13.59 5.07
CA ALA A 226 1.66 12.50 4.17
C ALA A 226 2.22 12.78 2.78
N VAL A 227 3.05 11.87 2.27
CA VAL A 227 3.77 12.04 1.00
C VAL A 227 3.79 10.74 0.21
N THR A 228 3.94 10.83 -1.10
CA THR A 228 4.24 9.66 -1.93
C THR A 228 5.69 9.22 -1.70
N GLY A 229 5.95 7.91 -1.81
CA GLY A 229 7.31 7.39 -1.87
C GLY A 229 7.92 7.54 -3.26
N ALA A 230 7.09 7.48 -4.31
CA ALA A 230 7.49 7.73 -5.69
C ALA A 230 6.31 8.30 -6.50
N SER A 231 6.58 9.31 -7.32
CA SER A 231 5.54 9.91 -8.18
C SER A 231 5.05 8.91 -9.23
N ASN A 232 3.72 8.78 -9.37
CA ASN A 232 3.13 7.98 -10.45
C ASN A 232 3.18 8.68 -11.82
N VAL A 233 3.61 9.94 -11.86
CA VAL A 233 3.68 10.74 -13.09
C VAL A 233 5.13 10.84 -13.56
N THR A 234 6.05 11.26 -12.68
CA THR A 234 7.45 11.50 -13.02
C THR A 234 8.37 10.31 -12.70
N GLY A 235 7.92 9.39 -11.83
CA GLY A 235 8.77 8.33 -11.29
C GLY A 235 9.78 8.80 -10.25
N GLU A 236 9.80 10.10 -9.90
CA GLU A 236 10.74 10.66 -8.93
C GLU A 236 10.53 10.02 -7.54
N GLU A 237 11.62 9.51 -6.97
CA GLU A 237 11.66 8.87 -5.65
C GLU A 237 11.98 9.91 -4.57
N LEU A 238 11.12 10.00 -3.56
CA LEU A 238 11.29 10.93 -2.46
C LEU A 238 12.20 10.35 -1.36
N PRO A 239 13.16 11.13 -0.81
CA PRO A 239 14.12 10.63 0.16
C PRO A 239 13.48 10.43 1.54
N LEU A 240 12.83 9.28 1.74
CA LEU A 240 11.99 8.96 2.90
C LEU A 240 12.65 9.25 4.25
N ARG A 241 13.92 8.86 4.41
CA ARG A 241 14.64 9.09 5.67
C ARG A 241 14.73 10.57 6.04
N ARG A 242 15.02 11.43 5.06
CA ARG A 242 15.13 12.88 5.27
C ARG A 242 13.76 13.49 5.58
N LEU A 243 12.71 12.98 4.95
CA LEU A 243 11.33 13.41 5.21
C LEU A 243 10.89 13.02 6.63
N ALA A 244 11.26 11.82 7.08
CA ALA A 244 11.00 11.37 8.44
C ALA A 244 11.71 12.27 9.46
N ASP A 245 13.00 12.55 9.23
CA ASP A 245 13.79 13.43 10.09
C ASP A 245 13.17 14.84 10.19
N LEU A 246 12.73 15.43 9.05
CA LEU A 246 12.03 16.72 9.02
C LEU A 246 10.71 16.68 9.79
N ALA A 247 9.85 15.69 9.52
CA ALA A 247 8.56 15.55 10.17
C ALA A 247 8.72 15.38 11.69
N HIS A 248 9.61 14.47 12.11
CA HIS A 248 9.84 14.17 13.52
C HIS A 248 10.45 15.34 14.28
N ALA A 249 11.37 16.10 13.66
CA ALA A 249 11.94 17.32 14.25
C ALA A 249 10.86 18.40 14.51
N ALA A 250 9.81 18.44 13.67
CA ALA A 250 8.66 19.33 13.86
C ALA A 250 7.61 18.78 14.84
N GLY A 251 7.77 17.54 15.32
CA GLY A 251 6.80 16.83 16.18
C GLY A 251 5.67 16.15 15.42
N ALA A 252 5.74 16.10 14.09
CA ALA A 252 4.81 15.37 13.24
C ALA A 252 5.21 13.89 13.11
N ARG A 253 4.36 13.13 12.42
CA ARG A 253 4.64 11.77 11.94
C ARG A 253 4.65 11.75 10.41
N LEU A 254 5.25 10.73 9.82
CA LEU A 254 5.36 10.49 8.39
C LEU A 254 4.48 9.31 7.96
N ALA A 255 3.54 9.56 7.05
CA ALA A 255 2.83 8.55 6.29
C ALA A 255 3.30 8.56 4.83
N VAL A 256 3.53 7.37 4.28
CA VAL A 256 4.03 7.17 2.92
C VAL A 256 3.00 6.42 2.08
N ASP A 257 2.56 7.03 0.98
CA ASP A 257 1.91 6.30 -0.12
C ASP A 257 3.00 5.57 -0.92
N ALA A 258 3.08 4.24 -0.76
CA ALA A 258 4.07 3.42 -1.46
C ALA A 258 3.48 2.70 -2.68
N ALA A 259 2.34 3.15 -3.21
CA ALA A 259 1.69 2.51 -4.36
C ALA A 259 2.63 2.36 -5.57
N GLN A 260 3.51 3.35 -5.80
CA GLN A 260 4.53 3.28 -6.86
C GLN A 260 5.93 2.98 -6.33
N LEU A 261 6.21 3.23 -5.05
CA LEU A 261 7.52 2.93 -4.50
C LEU A 261 7.73 1.41 -4.34
N ALA A 262 6.77 0.72 -3.73
CA ALA A 262 6.91 -0.68 -3.35
C ALA A 262 7.11 -1.65 -4.54
N PRO A 263 6.51 -1.44 -5.73
CA PRO A 263 6.80 -2.28 -6.90
C PRO A 263 8.22 -2.12 -7.45
N HIS A 264 8.91 -1.02 -7.12
CA HIS A 264 10.16 -0.62 -7.77
C HIS A 264 11.36 -0.54 -6.82
N ARG A 265 11.14 -0.40 -5.52
CA ARG A 265 12.16 -0.23 -4.48
C ARG A 265 11.77 -0.95 -3.20
N ALA A 266 12.79 -1.42 -2.49
CA ALA A 266 12.59 -1.95 -1.14
C ALA A 266 12.16 -0.82 -0.20
N VAL A 267 11.04 -1.03 0.47
CA VAL A 267 10.54 -0.16 1.54
C VAL A 267 11.01 -0.72 2.88
N ASP A 268 11.61 0.12 3.72
CA ASP A 268 12.00 -0.28 5.07
C ASP A 268 11.54 0.77 6.08
N VAL A 269 10.39 0.51 6.69
CA VAL A 269 9.72 1.38 7.63
C VAL A 269 10.60 1.66 8.85
N ALA A 270 11.29 0.64 9.37
CA ALA A 270 12.17 0.77 10.51
C ALA A 270 13.40 1.63 10.18
N ARG A 271 14.12 1.30 9.10
CA ARG A 271 15.33 2.00 8.65
C ARG A 271 15.06 3.45 8.29
N ASP A 272 13.98 3.71 7.55
CA ASP A 272 13.70 5.03 7.00
C ASP A 272 12.93 5.92 7.98
N GLY A 273 12.56 5.41 9.16
CA GLY A 273 11.83 6.19 10.17
C GLY A 273 10.39 6.51 9.77
N VAL A 274 9.83 5.79 8.79
CA VAL A 274 8.42 5.93 8.38
C VAL A 274 7.52 5.46 9.53
N ASP A 275 6.40 6.17 9.74
CA ASP A 275 5.44 5.81 10.80
C ASP A 275 4.28 4.98 10.26
N TRP A 276 3.86 5.22 9.02
CA TRP A 276 2.93 4.37 8.28
C TRP A 276 3.27 4.29 6.79
N VAL A 277 3.05 3.14 6.19
CA VAL A 277 3.11 2.93 4.75
C VAL A 277 1.81 2.30 4.24
N ALA A 278 1.29 2.84 3.13
CA ALA A 278 0.09 2.34 2.45
C ALA A 278 0.47 1.62 1.15
N LEU A 279 -0.12 0.44 0.93
CA LEU A 279 0.20 -0.47 -0.18
C LEU A 279 -1.05 -0.89 -0.96
N SER A 280 -0.86 -1.17 -2.25
CA SER A 280 -1.86 -1.79 -3.13
C SER A 280 -1.29 -3.05 -3.79
N GLY A 281 -1.95 -4.18 -3.59
CA GLY A 281 -1.58 -5.48 -4.15
C GLY A 281 -1.63 -5.52 -5.67
N HIS A 282 -2.60 -4.85 -6.30
CA HIS A 282 -2.73 -4.82 -7.77
C HIS A 282 -1.56 -4.12 -8.48
N LYS A 283 -0.71 -3.38 -7.76
CA LYS A 283 0.56 -2.85 -8.28
C LYS A 283 1.76 -3.71 -7.91
N LEU A 284 1.58 -4.62 -6.96
CA LEU A 284 2.55 -5.60 -6.49
C LEU A 284 2.27 -7.00 -7.08
N TYR A 285 1.71 -7.04 -8.29
CA TYR A 285 1.41 -8.27 -9.04
C TYR A 285 0.51 -9.27 -8.30
N ALA A 286 -0.33 -8.79 -7.39
CA ALA A 286 -1.37 -9.59 -6.75
C ALA A 286 -2.71 -9.35 -7.46
N PRO A 287 -3.45 -10.41 -7.84
CA PRO A 287 -4.80 -10.27 -8.36
C PRO A 287 -5.77 -9.89 -7.23
N PHE A 288 -6.93 -9.37 -7.62
CA PHE A 288 -8.02 -8.98 -6.72
C PHE A 288 -7.69 -7.78 -5.81
N GLY A 289 -8.71 -7.21 -5.18
CA GLY A 289 -8.59 -6.03 -4.32
C GLY A 289 -7.99 -6.38 -2.95
N ALA A 290 -6.66 -6.31 -2.85
CA ALA A 290 -5.93 -6.41 -1.59
C ALA A 290 -4.99 -5.20 -1.42
N GLY A 291 -4.94 -4.66 -0.21
CA GLY A 291 -4.05 -3.57 0.19
C GLY A 291 -3.72 -3.66 1.67
N ALA A 292 -2.82 -2.81 2.13
CA ALA A 292 -2.45 -2.77 3.54
C ALA A 292 -2.04 -1.37 3.99
N LEU A 293 -2.34 -1.05 5.24
CA LEU A 293 -1.69 -0.01 6.01
C LEU A 293 -0.78 -0.69 7.03
N VAL A 294 0.52 -0.44 6.96
CA VAL A 294 1.50 -0.99 7.90
C VAL A 294 2.15 0.13 8.67
N GLY A 295 2.26 0.00 9.99
CA GLY A 295 2.96 0.98 10.80
C GLY A 295 2.52 1.01 12.24
N ARG A 296 2.69 2.15 12.89
CA ARG A 296 2.50 2.26 14.34
C ARG A 296 1.08 1.94 14.76
N ARG A 297 0.95 1.23 15.88
CA ARG A 297 -0.34 0.98 16.55
C ARG A 297 -0.98 2.27 17.06
N ALA A 298 -0.18 3.21 17.57
CA ALA A 298 -0.66 4.49 18.06
C ALA A 298 -0.77 5.49 16.91
N GLY A 299 -1.95 6.10 16.74
CA GLY A 299 -2.24 7.06 15.67
C GLY A 299 -1.43 8.37 15.72
N PRO A 300 -1.66 9.28 14.75
CA PRO A 300 -0.95 10.56 14.68
C PRO A 300 -1.09 11.39 15.98
N PRO A 301 -0.04 12.12 16.39
CA PRO A 301 -0.08 12.95 17.59
C PRO A 301 -1.07 14.11 17.44
N ARG A 302 -1.54 14.66 18.57
CA ARG A 302 -2.32 15.91 18.57
C ARG A 302 -1.43 17.09 18.13
N ARG A 303 -2.06 18.07 17.47
CA ARG A 303 -1.41 19.32 17.03
C ARG A 303 -0.64 19.98 18.18
N GLY A 304 0.62 20.33 17.93
CA GLY A 304 1.42 21.15 18.85
C GLY A 304 2.23 20.40 19.90
N LEU A 305 2.36 19.06 19.82
CA LEU A 305 3.23 18.29 20.72
C LEU A 305 4.71 18.43 20.32
N ARG A 306 5.30 19.63 20.47
CA ARG A 306 6.77 19.75 20.40
C ARG A 306 7.36 19.16 21.68
N ARG A 307 8.09 18.04 21.56
CA ARG A 307 8.94 17.56 22.65
C ARG A 307 10.09 18.56 22.84
N ARG A 308 10.29 19.04 24.07
CA ARG A 308 11.51 19.80 24.41
C ARG A 308 12.73 18.88 24.27
N ARG A 309 13.92 19.49 24.14
CA ARG A 309 15.24 18.81 24.21
C ARG A 309 15.46 18.06 25.54
N ASP A 310 14.60 18.27 26.53
CA ASP A 310 14.57 17.62 27.86
C ASP A 310 13.50 16.51 28.00
N GLY A 311 12.79 16.16 26.92
CA GLY A 311 11.83 15.04 26.90
C GLY A 311 10.41 15.34 27.38
N ARG A 312 10.09 16.56 27.84
CA ARG A 312 8.71 16.90 28.28
C ARG A 312 7.86 17.51 27.14
N PRO A 313 6.56 17.18 27.03
CA PRO A 313 5.68 17.77 26.03
C PRO A 313 5.38 19.24 26.35
N ARG A 314 5.54 20.15 25.38
CA ARG A 314 5.04 21.53 25.45
C ARG A 314 3.80 21.66 24.59
N VAL A 315 2.68 22.08 25.18
CA VAL A 315 1.48 22.48 24.43
C VAL A 315 1.74 23.86 23.84
N VAL A 316 1.78 23.98 22.52
CA VAL A 316 1.80 25.28 21.83
C VAL A 316 0.35 25.64 21.51
N LEU A 317 -0.23 26.52 22.33
CA LEU A 317 -1.53 27.11 22.03
C LEU A 317 -1.38 28.13 20.88
N PRO A 318 -2.39 28.26 19.99
CA PRO A 318 -2.37 29.26 18.93
C PRO A 318 -2.29 30.67 19.53
N ARG A 319 -1.41 31.52 18.99
CA ARG A 319 -1.36 32.94 19.34
C ARG A 319 -2.50 33.68 18.64
N GLY A 320 -3.34 34.37 19.42
CA GLY A 320 -4.10 35.53 18.95
C GLY A 320 -5.62 35.41 18.97
N GLY A 321 -6.23 35.83 20.08
CA GLY A 321 -7.65 36.17 20.21
C GLY A 321 -7.85 36.90 21.54
N VAL A 322 -7.93 38.23 21.48
CA VAL A 322 -7.95 39.15 22.63
C VAL A 322 -9.21 38.96 23.48
N LEU A 323 -9.03 39.06 24.81
CA LEU A 323 -10.05 39.09 25.86
C LEU A 323 -11.13 40.16 25.65
N ALA A 324 -12.39 39.79 25.87
CA ALA A 324 -13.42 40.70 26.38
C ALA A 324 -14.38 39.92 27.30
N GLY A 325 -14.55 40.41 28.53
CA GLY A 325 -15.71 40.08 29.36
C GLY A 325 -15.45 39.30 30.64
N LEU A 326 -14.81 39.92 31.63
CA LEU A 326 -15.08 39.61 33.04
C LEU A 326 -16.57 39.87 33.34
N ARG A 327 -17.31 38.85 33.80
CA ARG A 327 -18.22 39.01 34.95
C ARG A 327 -18.10 37.78 35.84
N ARG A 328 -17.54 38.02 37.03
CA ARG A 328 -17.68 37.14 38.19
C ARG A 328 -19.15 37.22 38.62
N HIS A 329 -19.85 36.09 38.65
CA HIS A 329 -21.00 35.94 39.54
C HIS A 329 -20.58 34.99 40.65
N ARG A 330 -20.39 35.56 41.85
CA ARG A 330 -20.55 34.82 43.10
C ARG A 330 -22.05 34.71 43.35
N SER A 331 -22.49 33.53 43.76
CA SER A 331 -23.65 33.37 44.63
C SER A 331 -23.43 32.12 45.48
N ASP A 332 -23.26 32.37 46.78
CA ASP A 332 -23.35 31.42 47.88
C ASP A 332 -24.75 30.79 47.96
N GLY A 333 -24.82 29.66 48.69
CA GLY A 333 -26.06 29.14 49.32
C GLY A 333 -26.48 27.78 48.78
N ARG A 334 -26.12 26.66 49.42
CA ARG A 334 -26.79 25.99 50.56
C ARG A 334 -28.09 25.26 50.18
N ASP A 335 -28.08 23.96 50.47
CA ASP A 335 -29.15 23.09 50.99
C ASP A 335 -30.57 23.26 50.42
N HIS A 336 -30.97 22.36 49.52
CA HIS A 336 -31.94 21.28 49.77
C HIS A 336 -31.95 20.26 48.63
#